data_AF-A0A351AQ80-F1
#
_entry.id   AF-A0A351AQ80-F1
#
_cell.length_a   1.000
_cell.length_b   1.000
_cell.length_c   1.000
_cell.angle_alpha   90.00
_cell.angle_beta   90.00
_cell.angle_gamma   90.00
#
_symmetry.space_group_name_H-M   'P 1'
#
loop_
_entity.id
_entity.type
_entity.pdbx_description
1 polymer ?
#
loop_
_entity_poly.entity_id
_entity_poly.type
_entity_poly.pdbx_seq_one_letter_code
_entity_poly.pdbx_strand_id
1 'polypeptide(L)'
;MQDIDSIDLSGTQRRAVMKIAVELVKADDRIHSKEVAVLAELQSMLGLDRQELDLIHYLSLESAVECIKDLNEDSTERIINLFNEIMCSDNDIDFEENLLLSSISMSCDNDSRDWCGIISADAPESEVPERQIVFLEGKTSEAAHLVLDDKYDNLLISKAFGDIGIEFFYLPDILREFCRHLEGDDKFGLLKRSMEYLVPAGDKARSGNLKESLASLDTRTFYHLILSRFNIAPDRIPYLAFLLIKIRDSHILDDSDTMRRTVDFLCIDISSEVKKRILTFVSRFDEKRDLLSYKGYYKFLYDYLSAEAKITNPISINSKGDFTLESGDIIEFKSAPQAKTLYLLLLSRGDKGISQADFNKAVSFLKVLDINEYLTSAGDFDLPRFKEFLAGKDNEYARVILDTIAIYRSFSTKDSGKKDFLEYVQSILRHRSSLKTYINTGFASARKLSNPEHYMVRFAPDTKTYSVSTSPSLFTVTSEGSSSVPLTDSPLWKTFILSTHPPIPKIKNNQKLF
;
A
#
# COMPACT_ATOMS: atom_id res chain seq x y z
N MET A 1 -18.98 -7.12 -12.26
CA MET A 1 -20.36 -6.63 -12.29
C MET A 1 -21.26 -7.55 -11.48
N GLN A 2 -21.66 -7.10 -10.29
CA GLN A 2 -22.73 -7.71 -9.49
C GLN A 2 -24.10 -7.56 -10.19
N ASP A 3 -25.04 -8.43 -9.81
CA ASP A 3 -26.33 -8.64 -10.48
C ASP A 3 -27.33 -7.49 -10.21
N ILE A 4 -27.27 -6.42 -11.02
CA ILE A 4 -28.21 -5.28 -10.98
C ILE A 4 -29.65 -5.73 -11.26
N ASP A 5 -29.86 -6.85 -11.95
CA ASP A 5 -31.17 -7.43 -12.27
C ASP A 5 -32.00 -7.72 -11.01
N SER A 6 -31.36 -7.79 -9.83
CA SER A 6 -32.02 -7.96 -8.54
C SER A 6 -32.60 -6.66 -7.93
N ILE A 7 -32.31 -5.49 -8.52
CA ILE A 7 -32.79 -4.19 -8.06
C ILE A 7 -33.98 -3.75 -8.92
N ASP A 8 -35.15 -3.55 -8.30
CA ASP A 8 -36.36 -3.10 -9.00
C ASP A 8 -36.27 -1.59 -9.31
N LEU A 9 -35.64 -1.26 -10.44
CA LEU A 9 -35.48 0.13 -10.91
C LEU A 9 -36.60 0.52 -11.88
N SER A 10 -37.18 1.70 -11.66
CA SER A 10 -38.06 2.36 -12.64
C SER A 10 -37.31 2.78 -13.90
N GLY A 11 -38.02 3.00 -15.02
CA GLY A 11 -37.39 3.44 -16.27
C GLY A 11 -36.54 4.70 -16.13
N THR A 12 -36.99 5.68 -15.34
CA THR A 12 -36.22 6.90 -15.05
C THR A 12 -34.95 6.62 -14.26
N GLN A 13 -35.00 5.72 -13.27
CA GLN A 13 -33.81 5.35 -12.49
C GLN A 13 -32.80 4.57 -13.34
N ARG A 14 -33.26 3.69 -14.24
CA ARG A 14 -32.35 3.00 -15.18
C ARG A 14 -31.65 3.98 -16.10
N ARG A 15 -32.38 4.97 -16.64
CA ARG A 15 -31.78 6.07 -17.43
C ARG A 15 -30.79 6.89 -16.60
N ALA A 16 -31.09 7.16 -15.33
CA ALA A 16 -30.19 7.88 -14.43
C ALA A 16 -28.88 7.11 -14.17
N VAL A 17 -28.96 5.80 -13.90
CA VAL A 17 -27.78 4.94 -13.73
C VAL A 17 -26.93 4.93 -15.00
N MET A 18 -27.56 4.75 -16.16
CA MET A 18 -26.85 4.77 -17.45
C MET A 18 -26.24 6.14 -17.75
N LYS A 19 -26.96 7.23 -17.46
CA LYS A 19 -26.45 8.60 -17.58
C LYS A 19 -25.15 8.74 -16.78
N ILE A 20 -25.18 8.42 -15.49
CA ILE A 20 -24.00 8.56 -14.63
C ILE A 20 -22.84 7.68 -15.11
N ALA A 21 -23.10 6.42 -15.49
CA ALA A 21 -22.06 5.55 -16.02
C ALA A 21 -21.39 6.13 -17.28
N VAL A 22 -22.17 6.68 -18.20
CA VAL A 22 -21.64 7.36 -19.40
C VAL A 22 -20.85 8.61 -19.03
N GLU A 23 -21.30 9.35 -18.02
CA GLU A 23 -20.64 10.57 -17.57
C GLU A 23 -19.32 10.30 -16.83
N LEU A 24 -19.23 9.19 -16.11
CA LEU A 24 -18.01 8.69 -15.48
C LEU A 24 -16.95 8.35 -16.53
N VAL A 25 -17.30 7.55 -17.54
CA VAL A 25 -16.40 7.15 -18.65
C VAL A 25 -15.93 8.35 -19.50
N LYS A 26 -16.56 9.51 -19.39
CA LYS A 26 -16.16 10.73 -20.13
C LYS A 26 -15.34 11.70 -19.29
N ALA A 27 -15.15 11.44 -18.00
CA ALA A 27 -14.65 12.46 -17.06
C ALA A 27 -13.21 12.90 -17.37
N ASP A 28 -12.38 12.01 -17.91
CA ASP A 28 -10.97 12.26 -18.24
C ASP A 28 -10.73 12.77 -19.69
N ASP A 29 -11.82 13.07 -20.42
CA ASP A 29 -11.83 13.40 -21.85
C ASP A 29 -11.22 12.31 -22.77
N ARG A 30 -11.15 11.06 -22.31
CA ARG A 30 -10.72 9.89 -23.09
C ARG A 30 -11.76 8.79 -22.96
N ILE A 31 -11.72 7.84 -23.90
CA ILE A 31 -12.63 6.71 -23.89
C ILE A 31 -11.83 5.47 -24.26
N HIS A 32 -11.74 4.53 -23.32
CA HIS A 32 -11.09 3.24 -23.53
C HIS A 32 -12.08 2.19 -24.04
N SER A 33 -11.59 1.30 -24.92
CA SER A 33 -12.43 0.24 -25.49
C SER A 33 -12.97 -0.75 -24.46
N LYS A 34 -12.32 -0.85 -23.29
CA LYS A 34 -12.81 -1.65 -22.16
C LYS A 34 -14.01 -1.02 -21.47
N GLU A 35 -13.98 0.29 -21.20
CA GLU A 35 -15.13 1.02 -20.63
C GLU A 35 -16.36 0.93 -21.52
N VAL A 36 -16.16 1.04 -22.84
CA VAL A 36 -17.27 0.91 -23.81
C VAL A 36 -17.90 -0.49 -23.74
N ALA A 37 -17.10 -1.54 -23.53
CA ALA A 37 -17.62 -2.89 -23.36
C ALA A 37 -18.43 -3.03 -22.06
N VAL A 38 -17.96 -2.41 -20.98
CA VAL A 38 -18.66 -2.37 -19.69
C VAL A 38 -19.99 -1.60 -19.80
N LEU A 39 -20.01 -0.47 -20.51
CA LEU A 39 -21.25 0.28 -20.77
C LEU A 39 -22.25 -0.52 -21.61
N ALA A 40 -21.79 -1.30 -22.59
CA ALA A 40 -22.66 -2.15 -23.40
C ALA A 40 -23.28 -3.28 -22.57
N GLU A 41 -22.51 -3.87 -21.64
CA GLU A 41 -23.01 -4.87 -20.69
C GLU A 41 -24.04 -4.25 -19.74
N LEU A 42 -23.74 -3.07 -19.19
CA LEU A 42 -24.65 -2.34 -18.31
C LEU A 42 -25.96 -1.97 -19.01
N GLN A 43 -25.89 -1.49 -20.26
CA GLN A 43 -27.08 -1.19 -21.06
C GLN A 43 -27.97 -2.42 -21.21
N SER A 44 -27.37 -3.58 -21.49
CA SER A 44 -28.10 -4.84 -21.66
C SER A 44 -28.77 -5.26 -20.36
N MET A 45 -28.10 -5.14 -19.22
CA MET A 45 -28.66 -5.46 -17.90
C MET A 45 -29.81 -4.53 -17.51
N LEU A 46 -29.68 -3.23 -17.78
CA LEU A 46 -30.76 -2.26 -17.53
C LEU A 46 -31.95 -2.42 -18.50
N GLY A 47 -31.81 -3.20 -19.56
CA GLY A 47 -32.84 -3.40 -20.58
C GLY A 47 -33.17 -2.12 -21.35
N LEU A 48 -32.18 -1.26 -21.58
CA LEU A 48 -32.36 0.02 -22.27
C LEU A 48 -32.21 -0.17 -23.78
N ASP A 49 -33.25 0.22 -24.52
CA ASP A 49 -33.20 0.27 -25.98
C ASP A 49 -32.55 1.57 -26.47
N ARG A 50 -32.51 1.76 -27.81
CA ARG A 50 -31.88 2.95 -28.39
C ARG A 50 -32.64 4.24 -28.07
N GLN A 51 -33.97 4.20 -28.00
CA GLN A 51 -34.78 5.37 -27.71
C GLN A 51 -34.56 5.82 -26.26
N GLU A 52 -34.48 4.85 -25.35
CA GLU A 52 -34.16 5.10 -23.94
C GLU A 52 -32.75 5.66 -23.75
N LEU A 53 -31.78 5.25 -24.57
CA LEU A 53 -30.44 5.87 -24.59
C LEU A 53 -30.48 7.31 -25.09
N ASP A 54 -31.27 7.62 -26.11
CA ASP A 54 -31.36 9.00 -26.60
C ASP A 54 -31.93 9.94 -25.51
N LEU A 55 -32.84 9.44 -24.67
CA LEU A 55 -33.43 10.18 -23.56
C LEU A 55 -32.44 10.55 -22.44
N ILE A 56 -31.31 9.84 -22.30
CA ILE A 56 -30.32 10.19 -21.25
C ILE A 56 -29.66 11.53 -21.52
N HIS A 57 -29.65 12.00 -22.78
CA HIS A 57 -29.04 13.27 -23.17
C HIS A 57 -29.82 14.50 -22.68
N TYR A 58 -31.10 14.34 -22.32
CA TYR A 58 -31.94 15.40 -21.74
C TYR A 58 -31.83 15.45 -20.21
N LEU A 59 -31.20 14.44 -19.59
CA LEU A 59 -31.05 14.36 -18.15
C LEU A 59 -29.77 15.10 -17.71
N SER A 60 -29.88 15.97 -16.71
CA SER A 60 -28.72 16.58 -16.05
C SER A 60 -28.09 15.61 -15.04
N LEU A 61 -26.84 15.87 -14.63
CA LEU A 61 -26.19 15.05 -13.60
C LEU A 61 -26.93 15.16 -12.26
N GLU A 62 -27.33 16.38 -11.88
CA GLU A 62 -28.13 16.63 -10.68
C GLU A 62 -29.42 15.80 -10.66
N SER A 63 -30.21 15.82 -11.74
CA SER A 63 -31.45 15.04 -11.80
C SER A 63 -31.22 13.54 -11.78
N ALA A 64 -30.12 13.06 -12.38
CA ALA A 64 -29.74 11.65 -12.32
C ALA A 64 -29.36 11.21 -10.90
N VAL A 65 -28.61 12.04 -10.18
CA VAL A 65 -28.20 11.77 -8.79
C VAL A 65 -29.39 11.79 -7.84
N GLU A 66 -30.31 12.73 -8.00
CA GLU A 66 -31.56 12.76 -7.20
C GLU A 66 -32.39 11.47 -7.39
N CYS A 67 -32.47 10.93 -8.61
CA CYS A 67 -33.15 9.65 -8.86
C CYS A 67 -32.54 8.47 -8.10
N ILE A 68 -31.23 8.49 -7.87
CA ILE A 68 -30.52 7.44 -7.11
C ILE A 68 -30.66 7.68 -5.61
N LYS A 69 -30.63 8.94 -5.17
CA LYS A 69 -30.81 9.32 -3.77
C LYS A 69 -32.16 8.88 -3.20
N ASP A 70 -33.19 8.80 -4.05
CA ASP A 70 -34.54 8.31 -3.69
C ASP A 70 -34.64 6.77 -3.53
N LEU A 71 -33.59 6.02 -3.83
CA LEU A 71 -33.56 4.57 -3.65
C LEU A 71 -33.33 4.17 -2.18
N ASN A 72 -33.58 2.90 -1.87
CA ASN A 72 -33.19 2.36 -0.57
C ASN A 72 -31.66 2.21 -0.48
N GLU A 73 -31.15 2.20 0.76
CA GLU A 73 -29.72 2.16 1.08
C GLU A 73 -28.98 1.02 0.36
N ASP A 74 -29.50 -0.21 0.43
CA ASP A 74 -28.90 -1.37 -0.21
C ASP A 74 -28.76 -1.21 -1.73
N SER A 75 -29.74 -0.57 -2.38
CA SER A 75 -29.76 -0.37 -3.84
C SER A 75 -28.80 0.74 -4.24
N THR A 76 -28.76 1.82 -3.46
CA THR A 76 -27.80 2.91 -3.62
C THR A 76 -26.37 2.41 -3.48
N GLU A 77 -26.07 1.65 -2.42
CA GLU A 77 -24.72 1.09 -2.21
C GLU A 77 -24.27 0.20 -3.37
N ARG A 78 -25.16 -0.67 -3.88
CA ARG A 78 -24.85 -1.51 -5.05
C ARG A 78 -24.58 -0.70 -6.31
N ILE A 79 -25.34 0.37 -6.55
CA ILE A 79 -25.15 1.25 -7.70
C ILE A 79 -23.84 2.05 -7.57
N ILE A 80 -23.50 2.55 -6.39
CA ILE A 80 -22.22 3.22 -6.16
C ILE A 80 -21.05 2.25 -6.34
N ASN A 81 -21.15 1.01 -5.84
CA ASN A 81 -20.14 -0.02 -6.04
C ASN A 81 -19.97 -0.40 -7.52
N LEU A 82 -21.06 -0.43 -8.28
CA LEU A 82 -20.99 -0.58 -9.74
C LEU A 82 -20.17 0.57 -10.36
N PHE A 83 -20.43 1.82 -9.99
CA PHE A 83 -19.66 2.96 -10.51
C PHE A 83 -18.17 2.85 -10.17
N ASN A 84 -17.82 2.39 -8.96
CA ASN A 84 -16.44 2.07 -8.61
C ASN A 84 -15.85 0.98 -9.51
N GLU A 85 -16.60 -0.09 -9.81
CA GLU A 85 -16.14 -1.16 -10.72
C GLU A 85 -15.90 -0.65 -12.15
N ILE A 86 -16.72 0.28 -12.65
CA ILE A 86 -16.56 0.89 -13.98
C ILE A 86 -15.26 1.69 -14.03
N MET A 87 -15.02 2.53 -13.02
CA MET A 87 -13.82 3.38 -12.93
C MET A 87 -12.54 2.59 -12.69
N CYS A 88 -12.60 1.48 -11.95
CA CYS A 88 -11.43 0.62 -11.75
C CYS A 88 -11.10 -0.29 -12.95
N SER A 89 -11.83 -0.20 -14.07
CA SER A 89 -11.72 -1.19 -15.16
C SER A 89 -10.39 -1.15 -15.93
N ASP A 90 -9.66 -0.04 -15.83
CA ASP A 90 -8.37 0.22 -16.47
C ASP A 90 -7.17 0.30 -15.51
N ASN A 91 -7.41 0.08 -14.20
CA ASN A 91 -6.46 0.09 -13.07
C ASN A 91 -5.86 1.47 -12.68
N ASP A 92 -6.28 2.58 -13.27
CA ASP A 92 -5.79 3.92 -12.91
C ASP A 92 -6.96 4.91 -12.90
N ILE A 93 -7.45 5.30 -11.72
CA ILE A 93 -8.48 6.36 -11.61
C ILE A 93 -7.79 7.72 -11.64
N ASP A 94 -8.22 8.60 -12.55
CA ASP A 94 -7.69 9.95 -12.62
C ASP A 94 -8.34 10.89 -11.58
N PHE A 95 -7.96 12.18 -11.57
CA PHE A 95 -8.50 13.11 -10.57
C PHE A 95 -9.96 13.47 -10.88
N GLU A 96 -10.29 13.65 -12.16
CA GLU A 96 -11.58 14.08 -12.66
C GLU A 96 -12.67 13.01 -12.44
N GLU A 97 -12.37 11.74 -12.72
CA GLU A 97 -13.17 10.55 -12.41
C GLU A 97 -13.38 10.40 -10.91
N ASN A 98 -12.31 10.49 -10.12
CA ASN A 98 -12.43 10.36 -8.66
C ASN A 98 -13.26 11.52 -8.09
N LEU A 99 -13.10 12.75 -8.58
CA LEU A 99 -13.91 13.88 -8.16
C LEU A 99 -15.39 13.65 -8.50
N LEU A 100 -15.71 13.18 -9.69
CA LEU A 100 -17.09 12.88 -10.10
C LEU A 100 -17.68 11.75 -9.26
N LEU A 101 -16.97 10.64 -9.11
CA LEU A 101 -17.39 9.48 -8.33
C LEU A 101 -17.57 9.83 -6.84
N SER A 102 -16.63 10.57 -6.26
CA SER A 102 -16.71 11.09 -4.89
C SER A 102 -17.90 12.01 -4.72
N SER A 103 -18.17 12.89 -5.69
CA SER A 103 -19.32 13.80 -5.67
C SER A 103 -20.64 13.05 -5.67
N ILE A 104 -20.77 12.02 -6.52
CA ILE A 104 -21.97 11.18 -6.61
C ILE A 104 -22.13 10.37 -5.33
N SER A 105 -21.08 9.67 -4.89
CA SER A 105 -21.09 8.86 -3.68
C SER A 105 -21.49 9.69 -2.47
N MET A 106 -20.86 10.86 -2.25
CA MET A 106 -21.17 11.70 -1.11
C MET A 106 -22.58 12.30 -1.16
N SER A 107 -23.12 12.56 -2.35
CA SER A 107 -24.49 13.08 -2.49
C SER A 107 -25.56 12.01 -2.21
N CYS A 108 -25.22 10.73 -2.39
CA CYS A 108 -26.14 9.60 -2.19
C CYS A 108 -25.97 8.89 -0.84
N ASP A 109 -24.78 8.93 -0.25
CA ASP A 109 -24.41 8.26 1.00
C ASP A 109 -25.17 8.84 2.20
N ASN A 110 -25.72 7.98 3.06
CA ASN A 110 -26.55 8.39 4.21
C ASN A 110 -25.81 9.31 5.19
N ASP A 111 -24.50 9.13 5.33
CA ASP A 111 -23.69 9.95 6.23
C ASP A 111 -23.43 11.37 5.70
N SER A 112 -23.58 11.58 4.38
CA SER A 112 -23.22 12.84 3.71
C SER A 112 -24.30 13.53 2.88
N ARG A 113 -25.35 12.81 2.47
CA ARG A 113 -26.42 13.32 1.57
C ARG A 113 -27.20 14.53 2.08
N ASP A 114 -27.16 14.79 3.39
CA ASP A 114 -27.83 15.93 4.02
C ASP A 114 -27.01 17.22 3.93
N TRP A 115 -25.69 17.11 3.74
CA TRP A 115 -24.76 18.23 3.69
C TRP A 115 -23.91 18.27 2.41
N CYS A 116 -24.14 17.35 1.48
CA CYS A 116 -23.48 17.29 0.19
C CYS A 116 -24.53 17.16 -0.92
N GLY A 117 -24.33 17.86 -2.04
CA GLY A 117 -25.23 17.78 -3.18
C GLY A 117 -24.61 18.27 -4.48
N ILE A 118 -25.14 17.79 -5.60
CA ILE A 118 -24.71 18.18 -6.95
C ILE A 118 -25.70 19.19 -7.53
N ILE A 119 -25.20 20.21 -8.22
CA ILE A 119 -26.00 21.21 -8.91
C ILE A 119 -25.51 21.34 -10.34
N SER A 120 -26.43 21.18 -11.30
CA SER A 120 -26.20 21.47 -12.71
C SER A 120 -26.70 22.89 -13.01
N ALA A 121 -25.79 23.73 -13.49
CA ALA A 121 -26.02 25.15 -13.75
C ALA A 121 -25.82 25.49 -15.22
N ASP A 122 -26.61 26.43 -15.73
CA ASP A 122 -26.51 26.88 -17.13
C ASP A 122 -25.38 27.91 -17.27
N ALA A 123 -24.34 27.58 -18.04
CA ALA A 123 -23.15 28.41 -18.17
C ALA A 123 -22.82 28.75 -19.64
N PRO A 124 -23.63 29.59 -20.31
CA PRO A 124 -23.48 29.85 -21.74
C PRO A 124 -22.15 30.53 -22.11
N GLU A 125 -21.53 31.32 -21.23
CA GLU A 125 -20.35 32.15 -21.56
C GLU A 125 -19.31 32.29 -20.43
N SER A 126 -19.37 31.45 -19.38
CA SER A 126 -18.39 31.53 -18.28
C SER A 126 -17.37 30.40 -18.32
N GLU A 127 -16.10 30.76 -18.29
CA GLU A 127 -15.04 29.84 -17.86
C GLU A 127 -15.11 29.71 -16.34
N VAL A 128 -15.09 28.47 -15.87
CA VAL A 128 -15.06 28.13 -14.45
C VAL A 128 -13.67 27.58 -14.17
N PRO A 129 -12.93 28.13 -13.18
CA PRO A 129 -11.62 27.61 -12.82
C PRO A 129 -11.70 26.11 -12.51
N GLU A 130 -10.78 25.36 -13.10
CA GLU A 130 -10.61 23.94 -12.78
C GLU A 130 -9.79 23.80 -11.50
N ARG A 131 -10.03 22.71 -10.77
CA ARG A 131 -9.26 22.35 -9.56
C ARG A 131 -9.20 23.48 -8.53
N GLN A 132 -10.27 24.26 -8.42
CA GLN A 132 -10.43 25.29 -7.40
C GLN A 132 -11.72 25.04 -6.61
N ILE A 133 -11.63 25.18 -5.29
CA ILE A 133 -12.75 25.11 -4.36
C ILE A 133 -12.97 26.49 -3.75
N VAL A 134 -14.19 27.00 -3.88
CA VAL A 134 -14.55 28.37 -3.47
C VAL A 134 -15.46 28.32 -2.25
N PHE A 135 -15.10 29.05 -1.19
CA PHE A 135 -16.02 29.30 -0.08
C PHE A 135 -17.06 30.34 -0.45
N LEU A 136 -18.34 30.01 -0.26
CA LEU A 136 -19.47 30.89 -0.48
C LEU A 136 -20.41 30.87 0.73
N GLU A 137 -20.93 32.04 1.10
CA GLU A 137 -21.96 32.14 2.14
C GLU A 137 -23.02 33.18 1.78
N GLY A 138 -24.28 32.77 1.81
CA GLY A 138 -25.42 33.68 1.64
C GLY A 138 -25.79 34.39 2.94
N LYS A 139 -25.45 33.77 4.08
CA LYS A 139 -25.60 34.29 5.43
C LYS A 139 -24.39 33.88 6.26
N THR A 140 -23.91 34.78 7.11
CA THR A 140 -22.73 34.54 7.95
C THR A 140 -22.87 33.29 8.80
N SER A 141 -21.92 32.37 8.65
CA SER A 141 -21.81 31.17 9.48
C SER A 141 -20.71 31.33 10.52
N GLU A 142 -21.09 31.49 11.79
CA GLU A 142 -20.13 31.61 12.90
C GLU A 142 -19.20 30.40 12.98
N ALA A 143 -19.71 29.19 12.73
CA ALA A 143 -18.91 27.96 12.77
C ALA A 143 -17.87 27.92 11.64
N ALA A 144 -18.23 28.35 10.43
CA ALA A 144 -17.30 28.44 9.31
C ALA A 144 -16.20 29.46 9.60
N HIS A 145 -16.56 30.66 10.05
CA HIS A 145 -15.60 31.71 10.37
C HIS A 145 -14.69 31.35 11.54
N LEU A 146 -15.19 30.66 12.57
CA LEU A 146 -14.35 30.20 13.69
C LEU A 146 -13.18 29.32 13.23
N VAL A 147 -13.38 28.53 12.16
CA VAL A 147 -12.36 27.61 11.62
C VAL A 147 -11.56 28.26 10.50
N LEU A 148 -12.21 28.94 9.56
CA LEU A 148 -11.57 29.48 8.36
C LEU A 148 -10.83 30.80 8.59
N ASP A 149 -11.19 31.58 9.63
CA ASP A 149 -10.42 32.77 10.01
C ASP A 149 -9.24 32.46 10.95
N ASP A 150 -9.23 31.27 11.57
CA ASP A 150 -8.06 30.80 12.30
C ASP A 150 -6.93 30.46 11.32
N LYS A 151 -5.79 31.16 11.49
CA LYS A 151 -4.66 31.05 10.56
C LYS A 151 -4.08 29.64 10.47
N TYR A 152 -4.11 28.87 11.56
CA TYR A 152 -3.53 27.54 11.57
C TYR A 152 -4.47 26.53 10.90
N ASP A 153 -5.74 26.55 11.28
CA ASP A 153 -6.75 25.67 10.69
C ASP A 153 -6.96 25.93 9.20
N ASN A 154 -7.03 27.20 8.79
CA ASN A 154 -7.11 27.57 7.38
C ASN A 154 -5.89 27.07 6.58
N LEU A 155 -4.68 27.19 7.14
CA LEU A 155 -3.47 26.69 6.49
C LEU A 155 -3.48 25.17 6.35
N LEU A 156 -3.96 24.45 7.36
CA LEU A 156 -4.12 23.00 7.29
C LEU A 156 -5.17 22.59 6.25
N ILE A 157 -6.29 23.30 6.18
CA ILE A 157 -7.35 23.07 5.19
C ILE A 157 -6.83 23.33 3.77
N SER A 158 -6.17 24.47 3.57
CA SER A 158 -5.54 24.83 2.30
C SER A 158 -4.52 23.78 1.87
N LYS A 159 -3.72 23.28 2.82
CA LYS A 159 -2.77 22.20 2.57
C LYS A 159 -3.48 20.88 2.23
N ALA A 160 -4.53 20.52 2.95
CA ALA A 160 -5.27 19.28 2.71
C ALA A 160 -5.90 19.25 1.30
N PHE A 161 -6.47 20.38 0.85
CA PHE A 161 -6.91 20.53 -0.53
C PHE A 161 -5.75 20.52 -1.53
N GLY A 162 -4.64 21.19 -1.21
CA GLY A 162 -3.44 21.20 -2.05
C GLY A 162 -2.80 19.83 -2.22
N ASP A 163 -2.83 18.98 -1.19
CA ASP A 163 -2.31 17.60 -1.21
C ASP A 163 -3.09 16.72 -2.20
N ILE A 164 -4.37 17.03 -2.46
CA ILE A 164 -5.21 16.37 -3.47
C ILE A 164 -5.26 17.16 -4.81
N GLY A 165 -4.46 18.23 -4.93
CA GLY A 165 -4.34 19.00 -6.17
C GLY A 165 -5.43 20.06 -6.41
N ILE A 166 -6.15 20.48 -5.36
CA ILE A 166 -7.19 21.52 -5.42
C ILE A 166 -6.73 22.81 -4.72
N GLU A 167 -6.90 23.95 -5.36
CA GLU A 167 -6.65 25.27 -4.77
C GLU A 167 -7.87 25.76 -3.97
N PHE A 168 -7.66 26.16 -2.71
CA PHE A 168 -8.72 26.75 -1.89
C PHE A 168 -8.78 28.28 -2.07
N PHE A 169 -9.93 28.77 -2.50
CA PHE A 169 -10.22 30.20 -2.60
C PHE A 169 -11.10 30.65 -1.43
N TYR A 170 -10.53 31.45 -0.54
CA TYR A 170 -11.22 32.09 0.57
C TYR A 170 -11.14 33.61 0.47
N LEU A 171 -12.24 34.26 0.10
CA LEU A 171 -12.28 35.70 -0.15
C LEU A 171 -11.70 36.56 0.99
N PRO A 172 -12.00 36.30 2.28
CA PRO A 172 -11.44 37.11 3.37
C PRO A 172 -9.90 37.07 3.44
N ASP A 173 -9.24 35.98 3.04
CA ASP A 173 -7.78 35.95 2.93
C ASP A 173 -7.27 36.83 1.80
N ILE A 174 -7.91 36.73 0.63
CA ILE A 174 -7.59 37.54 -0.55
C ILE A 174 -7.75 39.03 -0.25
N LEU A 175 -8.85 39.42 0.42
CA LEU A 175 -9.07 40.81 0.83
C LEU A 175 -8.04 41.27 1.86
N ARG A 176 -7.69 40.43 2.85
CA ARG A 176 -6.63 40.75 3.82
C ARG A 176 -5.28 40.96 3.12
N GLU A 177 -4.99 40.18 2.10
CA GLU A 177 -3.76 40.24 1.31
C GLU A 177 -3.67 41.52 0.46
N PHE A 178 -4.74 41.90 -0.25
CA PHE A 178 -4.74 43.10 -1.07
C PHE A 178 -4.95 44.41 -0.28
N CYS A 179 -5.68 44.37 0.84
CA CYS A 179 -6.00 45.59 1.59
C CYS A 179 -4.93 45.96 2.63
N ARG A 180 -4.04 45.05 3.02
CA ARG A 180 -2.93 45.36 3.95
C ARG A 180 -1.73 45.95 3.21
N HIS A 181 -1.32 47.15 3.60
CA HIS A 181 0.01 47.66 3.25
C HIS A 181 1.04 47.05 4.20
N LEU A 182 1.79 46.07 3.73
CA LEU A 182 3.00 45.59 4.39
C LEU A 182 4.20 46.28 3.73
N GLU A 183 5.12 46.82 4.53
CA GLU A 183 6.35 47.43 4.01
C GLU A 183 7.14 46.40 3.17
N GLY A 184 7.21 46.62 1.86
CA GLY A 184 7.94 45.77 0.91
C GLY A 184 7.10 44.82 0.03
N ASP A 185 5.78 44.73 0.23
CA ASP A 185 4.89 43.83 -0.54
C ASP A 185 3.61 44.58 -0.99
N ASP A 186 3.71 45.34 -2.09
CA ASP A 186 2.59 46.10 -2.66
C ASP A 186 1.78 45.25 -3.66
N LYS A 187 1.11 44.22 -3.14
CA LYS A 187 0.26 43.34 -3.95
C LYS A 187 -0.90 44.06 -4.62
N PHE A 188 -1.46 45.08 -3.97
CA PHE A 188 -2.48 45.92 -4.58
C PHE A 188 -1.94 46.72 -5.76
N GLY A 189 -0.76 47.32 -5.64
CA GLY A 189 -0.08 47.98 -6.74
C GLY A 189 0.27 47.02 -7.88
N LEU A 190 0.65 45.78 -7.57
CA LEU A 190 0.84 44.73 -8.57
C LEU A 190 -0.47 44.42 -9.31
N LEU A 191 -1.58 44.17 -8.59
CA LEU A 191 -2.89 43.93 -9.19
C LEU A 191 -3.30 45.09 -10.11
N LYS A 192 -3.18 46.33 -9.63
CA LYS A 192 -3.52 47.53 -10.39
C LYS A 192 -2.71 47.62 -11.68
N ARG A 193 -1.39 47.41 -11.62
CA ARG A 193 -0.53 47.39 -12.81
C ARG A 193 -0.91 46.24 -13.75
N SER A 194 -1.15 45.05 -13.22
CA SER A 194 -1.60 43.90 -14.02
C SER A 194 -2.88 44.20 -14.77
N MET A 195 -3.85 44.88 -14.16
CA MET A 195 -5.09 45.30 -14.84
C MET A 195 -4.84 46.32 -15.95
N GLU A 196 -3.91 47.27 -15.78
CA GLU A 196 -3.54 48.23 -16.82
C GLU A 196 -2.99 47.54 -18.09
N TYR A 197 -2.31 46.41 -17.94
CA TYR A 197 -1.76 45.63 -19.05
C TYR A 197 -2.72 44.57 -19.61
N LEU A 198 -3.45 43.86 -18.75
CA LEU A 198 -4.32 42.74 -19.14
C LEU A 198 -5.70 43.23 -19.63
N VAL A 199 -6.14 44.40 -19.18
CA VAL A 199 -7.42 45.00 -19.61
C VAL A 199 -7.20 46.46 -20.04
N PRO A 200 -6.41 46.70 -21.10
CA PRO A 200 -6.00 48.06 -21.50
C PRO A 200 -7.14 48.92 -22.03
N ALA A 201 -8.21 48.29 -22.53
CA ALA A 201 -9.46 48.95 -22.96
C ALA A 201 -10.47 49.10 -21.81
N GLY A 202 -10.10 48.73 -20.58
CA GLY A 202 -10.95 48.84 -19.41
C GLY A 202 -11.28 50.29 -19.04
N ASP A 203 -12.42 50.46 -18.39
CA ASP A 203 -12.84 51.76 -17.88
C ASP A 203 -11.85 52.28 -16.83
N LYS A 204 -11.13 53.35 -17.15
CA LYS A 204 -10.15 53.98 -16.25
C LYS A 204 -10.79 54.44 -14.94
N ALA A 205 -12.08 54.78 -14.94
CA ALA A 205 -12.81 55.11 -13.71
C ALA A 205 -12.96 53.88 -12.78
N ARG A 206 -13.20 52.69 -13.33
CA ARG A 206 -13.22 51.43 -12.57
C ARG A 206 -11.85 51.09 -11.95
N SER A 207 -10.76 51.36 -12.67
CA SER A 207 -9.39 51.16 -12.13
C SER A 207 -9.04 52.12 -10.99
N GLY A 208 -9.60 53.35 -11.01
CA GLY A 208 -9.43 54.35 -9.96
C GLY A 208 -10.15 53.99 -8.66
N ASN A 209 -11.33 53.37 -8.77
CA ASN A 209 -12.17 52.98 -7.64
C ASN A 209 -11.94 51.53 -7.17
N LEU A 210 -11.01 50.79 -7.79
CA LEU A 210 -10.76 49.37 -7.50
C LEU A 210 -10.50 49.12 -6.00
N LYS A 211 -9.76 50.02 -5.34
CA LYS A 211 -9.45 49.89 -3.92
C LYS A 211 -10.71 50.01 -3.06
N GLU A 212 -11.59 50.95 -3.39
CA GLU A 212 -12.87 51.14 -2.71
C GLU A 212 -13.82 49.96 -2.98
N SER A 213 -13.87 49.49 -4.23
CA SER A 213 -14.67 48.32 -4.61
C SER A 213 -14.22 47.05 -3.87
N LEU A 214 -12.92 46.77 -3.81
CA LEU A 214 -12.38 45.64 -3.03
C LEU A 214 -12.62 45.83 -1.53
N ALA A 215 -12.45 47.04 -1.00
CA ALA A 215 -12.71 47.31 0.41
C ALA A 215 -14.19 47.14 0.80
N SER A 216 -15.11 47.34 -0.15
CA SER A 216 -16.54 47.13 0.03
C SER A 216 -17.03 45.72 -0.29
N LEU A 217 -16.18 44.87 -0.87
CA LEU A 217 -16.54 43.51 -1.26
C LEU A 217 -16.57 42.64 -0.01
N ASP A 218 -17.74 42.09 0.30
CA ASP A 218 -17.92 41.09 1.36
C ASP A 218 -18.31 39.72 0.79
N THR A 219 -18.29 38.70 1.64
CA THR A 219 -18.61 37.31 1.29
C THR A 219 -20.02 37.16 0.71
N ARG A 220 -20.99 37.93 1.21
CA ARG A 220 -22.37 37.92 0.73
C ARG A 220 -22.52 38.51 -0.67
N THR A 221 -21.85 39.62 -0.94
CA THR A 221 -21.83 40.26 -2.26
C THR A 221 -21.15 39.33 -3.26
N PHE A 222 -20.06 38.69 -2.85
CA PHE A 222 -19.35 37.71 -3.67
C PHE A 222 -20.21 36.47 -3.95
N TYR A 223 -20.95 35.96 -2.97
CA TYR A 223 -21.94 34.87 -3.15
C TYR A 223 -22.93 35.20 -4.28
N HIS A 224 -23.57 36.38 -4.23
CA HIS A 224 -24.52 36.77 -5.27
C HIS A 224 -23.86 36.97 -6.64
N LEU A 225 -22.63 37.46 -6.69
CA LEU A 225 -21.86 37.62 -7.92
C LEU A 225 -21.59 36.27 -8.58
N ILE A 226 -21.15 35.27 -7.80
CA ILE A 226 -20.87 33.93 -8.31
C ILE A 226 -22.14 33.22 -8.78
N LEU A 227 -23.22 33.26 -7.98
CA LEU A 227 -24.48 32.65 -8.39
C LEU A 227 -25.06 33.30 -9.65
N SER A 228 -25.01 34.63 -9.75
CA SER A 228 -25.45 35.34 -10.96
C SER A 228 -24.60 35.00 -12.18
N ARG A 229 -23.30 34.77 -12.02
CA ARG A 229 -22.39 34.42 -13.12
C ARG A 229 -22.73 33.06 -13.72
N PHE A 230 -23.21 32.13 -12.91
CA PHE A 230 -23.58 30.76 -13.32
C PHE A 230 -25.09 30.54 -13.44
N ASN A 231 -25.89 31.61 -13.39
CA ASN A 231 -27.35 31.56 -13.46
C ASN A 231 -27.98 30.57 -12.44
N ILE A 232 -27.41 30.50 -11.24
CA ILE A 232 -27.91 29.68 -10.14
C ILE A 232 -28.86 30.52 -9.29
N ALA A 233 -30.10 30.07 -9.15
CA ALA A 233 -31.06 30.75 -8.29
C ALA A 233 -30.70 30.52 -6.80
N PRO A 234 -30.67 31.56 -5.93
CA PRO A 234 -30.24 31.42 -4.54
C PRO A 234 -31.01 30.40 -3.71
N ASP A 235 -32.28 30.19 -4.01
CA ASP A 235 -33.20 29.23 -3.38
C ASP A 235 -32.87 27.77 -3.69
N ARG A 236 -32.10 27.50 -4.76
CA ARG A 236 -31.57 26.17 -5.07
C ARG A 236 -30.45 25.75 -4.11
N ILE A 237 -29.88 26.68 -3.35
CA ILE A 237 -28.82 26.39 -2.37
C ILE A 237 -29.44 26.31 -0.97
N PRO A 238 -29.58 25.10 -0.38
CA PRO A 238 -30.17 24.96 0.94
C PRO A 238 -29.21 25.29 2.10
N TYR A 239 -27.96 25.66 1.80
CA TYR A 239 -26.88 25.84 2.76
C TYR A 239 -26.62 27.31 3.11
N LEU A 240 -26.26 27.59 4.37
CA LEU A 240 -25.92 28.95 4.80
C LEU A 240 -24.52 29.34 4.30
N ALA A 241 -23.57 28.43 4.49
CA ALA A 241 -22.19 28.52 4.06
C ALA A 241 -21.73 27.16 3.50
N PHE A 242 -21.12 27.18 2.32
CA PHE A 242 -20.76 25.95 1.61
C PHE A 242 -19.51 26.16 0.77
N LEU A 243 -18.90 25.05 0.39
CA LEU A 243 -17.83 25.00 -0.58
C LEU A 243 -18.42 24.63 -1.94
N LEU A 244 -18.02 25.35 -2.99
CA LEU A 244 -18.42 25.11 -4.36
C LEU A 244 -17.20 24.63 -5.16
N ILE A 245 -17.31 23.46 -5.80
CA ILE A 245 -16.26 22.87 -6.64
C ILE A 245 -16.85 22.58 -8.01
N LYS A 246 -16.16 22.98 -9.08
CA LYS A 246 -16.48 22.53 -10.43
C LYS A 246 -16.15 21.04 -10.54
N ILE A 247 -17.13 20.21 -10.85
CA ILE A 247 -16.90 18.81 -11.19
C ILE A 247 -16.43 18.75 -12.65
N ARG A 248 -17.22 19.33 -13.56
CA ARG A 248 -16.97 19.27 -15.01
C ARG A 248 -17.85 20.21 -15.82
N ASP A 249 -17.47 20.41 -17.07
CA ASP A 249 -18.37 20.91 -18.12
C ASP A 249 -19.22 19.76 -18.69
N SER A 250 -20.46 20.05 -19.05
CA SER A 250 -21.41 19.07 -19.54
C SER A 250 -22.30 19.67 -20.63
N HIS A 251 -22.97 18.80 -21.37
CA HIS A 251 -23.91 19.17 -22.42
C HIS A 251 -25.19 18.37 -22.27
N ILE A 252 -26.31 19.07 -22.22
CA ILE A 252 -27.65 18.48 -22.22
C ILE A 252 -28.44 18.97 -23.44
N LEU A 253 -29.36 18.14 -23.91
CA LEU A 253 -30.33 18.57 -24.92
C LEU A 253 -31.52 19.26 -24.25
N ASP A 254 -32.01 20.33 -24.87
CA ASP A 254 -33.28 20.95 -24.50
C ASP A 254 -34.45 20.37 -25.31
N ASP A 255 -35.67 20.79 -25.01
CA ASP A 255 -36.90 20.34 -25.67
C ASP A 255 -36.93 20.60 -27.20
N SER A 256 -35.97 21.39 -27.72
CA SER A 256 -35.80 21.68 -29.14
C SER A 256 -34.65 20.92 -29.80
N ASP A 257 -34.10 19.93 -29.10
CA ASP A 257 -32.93 19.13 -29.51
C ASP A 257 -31.66 19.97 -29.72
N THR A 258 -31.57 21.14 -29.06
CA THR A 258 -30.37 21.95 -29.11
C THR A 258 -29.47 21.65 -27.92
N MET A 259 -28.16 21.54 -28.18
CA MET A 259 -27.17 21.31 -27.13
C MET A 259 -26.98 22.58 -26.30
N ARG A 260 -27.25 22.46 -25.00
CA ARG A 260 -27.02 23.49 -24.00
C ARG A 260 -25.82 23.11 -23.14
N ARG A 261 -24.87 24.04 -23.01
CA ARG A 261 -23.74 23.88 -22.10
C ARG A 261 -24.19 24.08 -20.66
N THR A 262 -23.89 23.11 -19.81
CA THR A 262 -24.08 23.16 -18.37
C THR A 262 -22.76 22.93 -17.66
N VAL A 263 -22.66 23.36 -16.41
CA VAL A 263 -21.54 23.05 -15.53
C VAL A 263 -22.11 22.34 -14.31
N ASP A 264 -21.50 21.21 -13.97
CA ASP A 264 -21.87 20.44 -12.80
C ASP A 264 -20.96 20.85 -11.63
N PHE A 265 -21.58 21.18 -10.50
CA PHE A 265 -20.90 21.61 -9.29
C PHE A 265 -21.19 20.67 -8.12
N LEU A 266 -20.19 20.45 -7.28
CA LEU A 266 -20.36 19.88 -5.95
C LEU A 266 -20.53 21.01 -4.93
N CYS A 267 -21.55 20.90 -4.10
CA CYS A 267 -21.78 21.76 -2.95
C CYS A 267 -21.58 20.97 -1.66
N ILE A 268 -20.66 21.44 -0.80
CA ILE A 268 -20.42 20.85 0.52
C ILE A 268 -20.79 21.89 1.58
N ASP A 269 -21.86 21.65 2.31
CA ASP A 269 -22.26 22.49 3.43
C ASP A 269 -21.20 22.46 4.53
N ILE A 270 -20.74 23.63 4.94
CA ILE A 270 -19.81 23.81 6.06
C ILE A 270 -20.39 24.80 7.08
N SER A 271 -21.71 24.90 7.13
CA SER A 271 -22.42 25.66 8.17
C SER A 271 -22.23 25.06 9.57
N SER A 272 -21.84 23.78 9.66
CA SER A 272 -21.46 23.07 10.88
C SER A 272 -20.43 21.97 10.58
N GLU A 273 -19.78 21.44 11.62
CA GLU A 273 -18.79 20.35 11.51
C GLU A 273 -17.69 20.57 10.45
N VAL A 274 -17.29 21.83 10.22
CA VAL A 274 -16.42 22.30 9.13
C VAL A 274 -15.25 21.36 8.84
N LYS A 275 -14.41 21.10 9.86
CA LYS A 275 -13.20 20.26 9.70
C LYS A 275 -13.54 18.83 9.33
N LYS A 276 -14.57 18.24 9.96
CA LYS A 276 -14.97 16.86 9.71
C LYS A 276 -15.43 16.70 8.26
N ARG A 277 -16.30 17.59 7.78
CA ARG A 277 -16.85 17.53 6.41
C ARG A 277 -15.76 17.73 5.35
N ILE A 278 -14.84 18.66 5.57
CA ILE A 278 -13.67 18.86 4.70
C ILE A 278 -12.79 17.60 4.68
N LEU A 279 -12.46 17.04 5.85
CA LEU A 279 -11.63 15.83 5.92
C LEU A 279 -12.32 14.62 5.30
N THR A 280 -13.64 14.48 5.45
CA THR A 280 -14.42 13.43 4.78
C THR A 280 -14.26 13.53 3.27
N PHE A 281 -14.39 14.72 2.69
CA PHE A 281 -14.16 14.93 1.26
C PHE A 281 -12.71 14.61 0.85
N VAL A 282 -11.71 15.19 1.52
CA VAL A 282 -10.30 14.99 1.18
C VAL A 282 -9.89 13.51 1.27
N SER A 283 -10.43 12.77 2.24
CA SER A 283 -10.11 11.35 2.44
C SER A 283 -10.53 10.44 1.30
N ARG A 284 -11.45 10.87 0.43
CA ARG A 284 -11.88 10.11 -0.76
C ARG A 284 -10.79 10.06 -1.86
N PHE A 285 -9.83 10.97 -1.80
CA PHE A 285 -8.70 11.01 -2.73
C PHE A 285 -7.46 10.26 -2.20
N ASP A 286 -7.53 9.70 -0.98
CA ASP A 286 -6.39 9.05 -0.30
C ASP A 286 -6.24 7.55 -0.65
N GLU A 287 -6.56 7.19 -1.89
CA GLU A 287 -6.56 5.80 -2.38
C GLU A 287 -5.19 5.29 -2.85
N LYS A 288 -4.09 5.97 -2.50
CA LYS A 288 -2.74 5.38 -2.67
C LYS A 288 -2.35 4.51 -1.48
N ARG A 289 -3.29 3.76 -0.90
CA ARG A 289 -3.03 2.84 0.22
C ARG A 289 -2.09 1.69 -0.15
N ASP A 290 -1.99 1.35 -1.43
CA ASP A 290 -1.12 0.29 -1.94
C ASP A 290 0.26 0.78 -2.41
N LEU A 291 0.51 2.10 -2.37
CA LEU A 291 1.77 2.69 -2.83
C LEU A 291 2.56 3.25 -1.63
N LEU A 292 3.62 2.53 -1.26
CA LEU A 292 4.59 3.05 -0.29
C LEU A 292 5.41 4.18 -0.93
N SER A 293 5.28 5.41 -0.42
CA SER A 293 6.05 6.56 -0.90
C SER A 293 7.56 6.33 -0.73
N TYR A 294 8.31 6.23 -1.82
CA TYR A 294 9.78 6.09 -1.77
C TYR A 294 10.50 7.45 -1.80
N LYS A 295 10.07 8.39 -0.96
CA LYS A 295 10.63 9.75 -0.84
C LYS A 295 10.64 10.22 0.62
N GLY A 296 11.43 11.26 0.91
CA GLY A 296 11.45 11.93 2.23
C GLY A 296 11.77 10.98 3.40
N TYR A 297 11.00 11.08 4.48
CA TYR A 297 11.19 10.27 5.68
C TYR A 297 10.94 8.78 5.47
N TYR A 298 10.06 8.38 4.54
CA TYR A 298 9.88 6.98 4.19
C TYR A 298 11.11 6.41 3.49
N LYS A 299 11.72 7.19 2.57
CA LYS A 299 13.02 6.83 2.00
C LYS A 299 14.10 6.80 3.08
N PHE A 300 14.12 7.77 4.01
CA PHE A 300 15.07 7.75 5.12
C PHE A 300 14.89 6.51 6.01
N LEU A 301 13.65 6.14 6.34
CA LEU A 301 13.33 4.94 7.11
C LEU A 301 13.73 3.67 6.35
N TYR A 302 13.42 3.60 5.05
CA TYR A 302 13.85 2.50 4.19
C TYR A 302 15.37 2.41 4.12
N ASP A 303 16.06 3.53 3.87
CA ASP A 303 17.52 3.61 3.80
C ASP A 303 18.15 3.26 5.16
N TYR A 304 17.54 3.66 6.28
CA TYR A 304 17.97 3.32 7.63
C TYR A 304 17.82 1.82 7.94
N LEU A 305 16.63 1.27 7.70
CA LEU A 305 16.34 -0.15 7.88
C LEU A 305 17.14 -1.02 6.90
N SER A 306 17.41 -0.51 5.70
CA SER A 306 18.25 -1.17 4.68
C SER A 306 19.75 -0.96 4.92
N ALA A 307 20.14 0.07 5.68
CA ALA A 307 21.54 0.31 6.05
C ALA A 307 22.02 -0.68 7.11
N GLU A 308 21.15 -1.18 8.00
CA GLU A 308 21.45 -2.35 8.84
C GLU A 308 21.67 -3.63 8.01
N ALA A 309 21.16 -3.66 6.78
CA ALA A 309 21.39 -4.74 5.81
C ALA A 309 22.64 -4.52 4.92
N LYS A 310 23.52 -3.55 5.23
CA LYS A 310 24.88 -3.56 4.68
C LYS A 310 25.67 -4.67 5.36
N ILE A 311 25.62 -5.84 4.73
CA ILE A 311 26.32 -7.08 5.08
C ILE A 311 27.85 -6.85 5.06
N THR A 312 28.39 -6.32 6.15
CA THR A 312 29.69 -6.78 6.65
C THR A 312 29.39 -8.09 7.38
N ASN A 313 30.00 -9.20 6.96
CA ASN A 313 29.71 -10.51 7.55
C ASN A 313 30.36 -10.59 8.94
N PRO A 314 29.60 -10.46 10.04
CA PRO A 314 30.19 -10.24 11.36
C PRO A 314 30.99 -11.43 11.89
N ILE A 315 30.77 -12.63 11.32
CA ILE A 315 31.37 -13.88 11.79
C ILE A 315 31.99 -14.64 10.61
N SER A 316 33.26 -14.99 10.73
CA SER A 316 33.98 -15.87 9.80
C SER A 316 34.14 -17.26 10.41
N ILE A 317 34.13 -18.31 9.58
CA ILE A 317 34.33 -19.70 9.97
C ILE A 317 35.61 -20.19 9.29
N ASN A 318 36.59 -20.66 10.06
CA ASN A 318 37.83 -21.18 9.48
C ASN A 318 37.71 -22.64 9.02
N SER A 319 38.76 -23.17 8.40
CA SER A 319 38.87 -24.58 7.97
C SER A 319 38.70 -25.62 9.09
N LYS A 320 38.85 -25.23 10.35
CA LYS A 320 38.65 -26.06 11.56
C LYS A 320 37.27 -25.88 12.19
N GLY A 321 36.40 -25.07 11.57
CA GLY A 321 35.08 -24.72 12.05
C GLY A 321 35.08 -23.78 13.26
N ASP A 322 36.19 -23.12 13.59
CA ASP A 322 36.20 -22.07 14.60
C ASP A 322 35.53 -20.82 14.04
N PHE A 323 34.67 -20.21 14.88
CA PHE A 323 34.00 -18.96 14.56
C PHE A 323 34.88 -17.81 15.04
N THR A 324 35.10 -16.80 14.21
CA THR A 324 35.87 -15.59 14.53
C THR A 324 35.06 -14.35 14.20
N LEU A 325 35.17 -13.32 15.04
CA LEU A 325 34.57 -12.01 14.76
C LEU A 325 35.45 -11.22 13.80
N GLU A 326 34.90 -10.20 13.14
CA GLU A 326 35.70 -9.25 12.33
C GLU A 326 36.84 -8.58 13.12
N SER A 327 36.69 -8.46 14.45
CA SER A 327 37.73 -7.97 15.36
C SER A 327 38.95 -8.90 15.51
N GLY A 328 38.89 -10.12 14.96
CA GLY A 328 39.91 -11.17 15.13
C GLY A 328 39.75 -12.01 16.40
N ASP A 329 38.74 -11.72 17.23
CA ASP A 329 38.43 -12.51 18.42
C ASP A 329 37.91 -13.90 18.05
N ILE A 330 38.50 -14.95 18.61
CA ILE A 330 38.06 -16.34 18.43
C ILE A 330 36.93 -16.65 19.42
N ILE A 331 35.85 -17.26 18.92
CA ILE A 331 34.73 -17.76 19.72
C ILE A 331 35.08 -19.19 20.19
N GLU A 332 35.47 -19.33 21.45
CA GLU A 332 35.95 -20.60 22.00
C GLU A 332 34.82 -21.57 22.42
N PHE A 333 34.88 -22.79 21.88
CA PHE A 333 34.11 -23.94 22.35
C PHE A 333 35.05 -25.02 22.91
N LYS A 334 35.36 -25.01 24.23
CA LYS A 334 35.78 -26.19 25.06
C LYS A 334 35.35 -27.65 24.64
N SER A 335 34.23 -27.88 23.94
CA SER A 335 33.75 -29.17 23.39
C SER A 335 33.62 -29.04 21.86
N ALA A 336 34.74 -28.75 21.20
CA ALA A 336 34.79 -28.08 19.91
C ALA A 336 33.94 -28.75 18.81
N PRO A 337 34.01 -30.05 18.52
CA PRO A 337 33.28 -30.60 17.36
C PRO A 337 31.76 -30.70 17.56
N GLN A 338 31.28 -31.10 18.74
CA GLN A 338 29.85 -31.36 18.97
C GLN A 338 29.02 -30.08 19.00
N ALA A 339 29.51 -29.04 19.68
CA ALA A 339 28.80 -27.77 19.80
C ALA A 339 28.73 -27.02 18.46
N LYS A 340 29.83 -27.02 17.70
CA LYS A 340 29.89 -26.46 16.34
C LYS A 340 28.90 -27.16 15.41
N THR A 341 28.87 -28.50 15.45
CA THR A 341 27.95 -29.29 14.64
C THR A 341 26.50 -28.99 14.97
N LEU A 342 26.13 -28.94 16.25
CA LEU A 342 24.75 -28.64 16.64
C LEU A 342 24.36 -27.20 16.25
N TYR A 343 25.26 -26.22 16.40
CA TYR A 343 24.96 -24.84 16.02
C TYR A 343 24.71 -24.71 14.52
N LEU A 344 25.58 -25.28 13.67
CA LEU A 344 25.39 -25.25 12.22
C LEU A 344 24.14 -26.01 11.77
N LEU A 345 23.81 -27.10 12.47
CA LEU A 345 22.55 -27.83 12.25
C LEU A 345 21.34 -26.94 12.52
N LEU A 346 21.33 -26.18 13.63
CA LEU A 346 20.24 -25.26 13.94
C LEU A 346 20.22 -24.05 12.98
N LEU A 347 21.38 -23.51 12.64
CA LEU A 347 21.53 -22.42 11.66
C LEU A 347 20.93 -22.80 10.29
N SER A 348 21.06 -24.07 9.89
CA SER A 348 20.48 -24.55 8.64
C SER A 348 18.95 -24.58 8.61
N ARG A 349 18.32 -24.66 9.78
CA ARG A 349 16.86 -24.67 9.94
C ARG A 349 16.32 -23.27 10.24
N GLY A 350 17.20 -22.31 10.57
CA GLY A 350 16.84 -20.92 10.88
C GLY A 350 15.75 -20.84 11.95
N ASP A 351 14.78 -19.95 11.72
CA ASP A 351 13.64 -19.75 12.63
C ASP A 351 12.70 -20.96 12.72
N LYS A 352 12.67 -21.85 11.73
CA LYS A 352 11.87 -23.09 11.81
C LYS A 352 12.38 -24.03 12.91
N GLY A 353 13.69 -24.01 13.16
CA GLY A 353 14.32 -24.79 14.22
C GLY A 353 14.15 -26.31 14.09
N ILE A 354 14.44 -27.03 15.19
CA ILE A 354 14.26 -28.49 15.33
C ILE A 354 13.51 -28.77 16.63
N SER A 355 12.44 -29.57 16.56
CA SER A 355 11.64 -29.92 17.73
C SER A 355 12.37 -30.89 18.65
N GLN A 356 12.09 -30.81 19.96
CA GLN A 356 12.59 -31.77 20.94
C GLN A 356 12.11 -33.21 20.62
N ALA A 357 10.93 -33.35 20.02
CA ALA A 357 10.40 -34.64 19.62
C ALA A 357 11.26 -35.29 18.52
N ASP A 358 11.73 -34.52 17.55
CA ASP A 358 12.54 -35.04 16.45
C ASP A 358 13.96 -35.39 16.90
N PHE A 359 14.56 -34.60 17.80
CA PHE A 359 15.79 -35.00 18.49
C PHE A 359 15.63 -36.34 19.23
N ASN A 360 14.55 -36.48 20.02
CA ASN A 360 14.31 -37.71 20.77
C ASN A 360 14.07 -38.92 19.87
N LYS A 361 13.34 -38.75 18.76
CA LYS A 361 13.13 -39.80 17.75
C LYS A 361 14.45 -40.21 17.11
N ALA A 362 15.28 -39.23 16.72
CA ALA A 362 16.58 -39.49 16.13
C ALA A 362 17.50 -40.28 17.08
N VAL A 363 17.58 -39.88 18.35
CA VAL A 363 18.37 -40.56 19.38
C VAL A 363 17.85 -41.97 19.66
N SER A 364 16.53 -42.14 19.73
CA SER A 364 15.90 -43.45 19.98
C SER A 364 16.14 -44.40 18.82
N PHE A 365 16.03 -43.89 17.59
CA PHE A 365 16.32 -44.65 16.38
C PHE A 365 17.77 -45.15 16.37
N LEU A 366 18.75 -44.27 16.62
CA LEU A 366 20.16 -44.65 16.66
C LEU A 366 20.48 -45.64 17.79
N LYS A 367 19.71 -45.62 18.89
CA LYS A 367 19.90 -46.54 20.02
C LYS A 367 19.47 -47.97 19.74
N VAL A 368 18.41 -48.14 18.93
CA VAL A 368 17.79 -49.45 18.64
C VAL A 368 18.33 -50.04 17.33
N LEU A 369 19.11 -49.27 16.57
CA LEU A 369 19.73 -49.71 15.33
C LEU A 369 20.73 -50.85 15.57
N ASP A 370 20.54 -51.98 14.88
CA ASP A 370 21.59 -53.00 14.79
C ASP A 370 22.66 -52.54 13.81
N ILE A 371 23.75 -51.99 14.34
CA ILE A 371 24.84 -51.46 13.53
C ILE A 371 25.53 -52.53 12.69
N ASN A 372 25.42 -53.82 13.06
CA ASN A 372 26.09 -54.90 12.33
C ASN A 372 25.52 -55.06 10.90
N GLU A 373 24.28 -54.64 10.65
CA GLU A 373 23.66 -54.65 9.32
C GLU A 373 24.30 -53.65 8.34
N TYR A 374 25.00 -52.64 8.89
CA TYR A 374 25.63 -51.54 8.15
C TYR A 374 27.15 -51.61 8.24
N LEU A 375 27.73 -52.79 8.47
CA LEU A 375 29.16 -53.02 8.35
C LEU A 375 29.48 -53.61 6.98
N THR A 376 30.60 -53.17 6.42
CA THR A 376 31.23 -53.79 5.26
C THR A 376 31.79 -55.17 5.64
N SER A 377 32.18 -55.97 4.65
CA SER A 377 32.84 -57.26 4.88
C SER A 377 34.17 -57.16 5.65
N ALA A 378 34.77 -55.97 5.74
CA ALA A 378 35.97 -55.67 6.52
C ALA A 378 35.66 -55.28 7.98
N GLY A 379 34.38 -55.13 8.35
CA GLY A 379 33.95 -54.71 9.69
C GLY A 379 33.82 -53.19 9.89
N ASP A 380 34.05 -52.39 8.84
CA ASP A 380 33.92 -50.93 8.86
C ASP A 380 32.49 -50.48 8.58
N PHE A 381 32.05 -49.35 9.16
CA PHE A 381 30.74 -48.77 8.95
C PHE A 381 30.53 -48.28 7.51
N ASP A 382 29.53 -48.86 6.84
CA ASP A 382 29.08 -48.56 5.48
C ASP A 382 28.13 -47.35 5.49
N LEU A 383 28.73 -46.16 5.54
CA LEU A 383 28.00 -44.90 5.52
C LEU A 383 27.14 -44.70 4.24
N PRO A 384 27.60 -45.03 3.02
CA PRO A 384 26.75 -44.98 1.82
C PRO A 384 25.46 -45.78 1.97
N ARG A 385 25.55 -47.04 2.40
CA ARG A 385 24.38 -47.91 2.60
C ARG A 385 23.44 -47.37 3.69
N PHE A 386 24.01 -46.85 4.77
CA PHE A 386 23.22 -46.23 5.85
C PHE A 386 22.48 -44.96 5.38
N LYS A 387 23.11 -44.16 4.51
CA LYS A 387 22.48 -42.96 3.92
C LYS A 387 21.30 -43.31 3.03
N GLU A 388 21.43 -44.31 2.16
CA GLU A 388 20.33 -44.77 1.30
C GLU A 388 19.14 -45.27 2.13
N PHE A 389 19.42 -46.03 3.19
CA PHE A 389 18.39 -46.50 4.11
C PHE A 389 17.62 -45.36 4.80
N LEU A 390 18.33 -44.34 5.29
CA LEU A 390 17.70 -43.18 5.94
C LEU A 390 16.96 -42.28 4.94
N ALA A 391 17.47 -42.12 3.72
CA ALA A 391 16.81 -41.35 2.67
C ALA A 391 15.42 -41.91 2.32
N GLY A 392 15.24 -43.24 2.43
CA GLY A 392 13.96 -43.91 2.20
C GLY A 392 12.90 -43.72 3.31
N LYS A 393 13.21 -43.04 4.43
CA LYS A 393 12.30 -42.91 5.58
C LYS A 393 11.47 -41.62 5.63
N ASP A 394 11.69 -40.69 4.69
CA ASP A 394 11.05 -39.36 4.56
C ASP A 394 10.45 -38.76 5.86
N ASN A 395 11.29 -38.57 6.88
CA ASN A 395 10.87 -38.06 8.19
C ASN A 395 11.95 -37.10 8.74
N GLU A 396 11.53 -36.06 9.47
CA GLU A 396 12.43 -35.00 9.93
C GLU A 396 13.57 -35.54 10.82
N TYR A 397 13.31 -36.55 11.66
CA TYR A 397 14.36 -37.16 12.48
C TYR A 397 15.46 -37.84 11.64
N ALA A 398 15.13 -38.39 10.47
CA ALA A 398 16.10 -39.02 9.58
C ALA A 398 16.98 -37.96 8.90
N ARG A 399 16.38 -36.82 8.52
CA ARG A 399 17.09 -35.65 8.00
C ARG A 399 18.05 -35.07 9.04
N VAL A 400 17.58 -34.92 10.28
CA VAL A 400 18.40 -34.48 11.42
C VAL A 400 19.64 -35.38 11.61
N ILE A 401 19.51 -36.70 11.47
CA ILE A 401 20.64 -37.64 11.56
C ILE A 401 21.62 -37.44 10.39
N LEU A 402 21.11 -37.40 9.16
CA LEU A 402 21.93 -37.24 7.95
C LEU A 402 22.71 -35.92 7.95
N ASP A 403 22.05 -34.83 8.32
CA ASP A 403 22.62 -33.49 8.41
C ASP A 403 23.69 -33.42 9.50
N THR A 404 23.44 -34.05 10.65
CA THR A 404 24.43 -34.13 11.73
C THR A 404 25.68 -34.88 11.28
N ILE A 405 25.53 -36.01 10.56
CA ILE A 405 26.65 -36.76 10.02
C ILE A 405 27.42 -35.93 8.99
N ALA A 406 26.72 -35.26 8.07
CA ALA A 406 27.33 -34.43 7.04
C ALA A 406 28.14 -33.28 7.65
N ILE A 407 27.56 -32.54 8.59
CA ILE A 407 28.23 -31.42 9.26
C ILE A 407 29.40 -31.92 10.12
N TYR A 408 29.23 -32.99 10.90
CA TYR A 408 30.28 -33.49 11.80
C TYR A 408 31.53 -33.95 11.04
N ARG A 409 31.37 -34.57 9.86
CA ARG A 409 32.48 -35.00 9.02
C ARG A 409 33.32 -33.85 8.48
N SER A 410 32.74 -32.66 8.34
CA SER A 410 33.46 -31.48 7.85
C SER A 410 34.44 -30.90 8.89
N PHE A 411 34.30 -31.25 10.17
CA PHE A 411 35.10 -30.65 11.26
C PHE A 411 35.81 -31.66 12.16
N SER A 412 35.49 -32.95 12.05
CA SER A 412 36.03 -34.00 12.92
C SER A 412 37.00 -34.89 12.17
N THR A 413 38.13 -35.21 12.80
CA THR A 413 39.09 -36.22 12.35
C THR A 413 38.71 -37.64 12.76
N LYS A 414 37.57 -37.81 13.46
CA LYS A 414 37.10 -39.15 13.84
C LYS A 414 36.72 -39.93 12.59
N ASP A 415 37.30 -41.12 12.50
CA ASP A 415 37.10 -42.03 11.39
C ASP A 415 35.62 -42.47 11.30
N SER A 416 34.96 -42.05 10.22
CA SER A 416 33.56 -42.40 9.94
C SER A 416 33.36 -43.88 9.61
N GLY A 417 34.43 -44.64 9.41
CA GLY A 417 34.39 -46.10 9.25
C GLY A 417 34.34 -46.87 10.57
N LYS A 418 34.54 -46.22 11.72
CA LYS A 418 34.50 -46.92 13.02
C LYS A 418 33.08 -47.22 13.47
N LYS A 419 32.89 -48.40 14.08
CA LYS A 419 31.62 -48.84 14.67
C LYS A 419 31.02 -47.82 15.65
N ASP A 420 31.85 -47.16 16.46
CA ASP A 420 31.36 -46.21 17.46
C ASP A 420 31.03 -44.81 16.88
N PHE A 421 31.16 -44.61 15.56
CA PHE A 421 30.87 -43.33 14.91
C PHE A 421 29.43 -42.85 15.17
N LEU A 422 28.45 -43.77 15.12
CA LEU A 422 27.05 -43.45 15.38
C LEU A 422 26.78 -43.11 16.85
N GLU A 423 27.56 -43.63 17.79
CA GLU A 423 27.47 -43.23 19.20
C GLU A 423 27.86 -41.74 19.38
N TYR A 424 28.82 -41.26 18.59
CA TYR A 424 29.18 -39.84 18.58
C TYR A 424 28.08 -38.97 17.97
N VAL A 425 27.47 -39.38 16.86
CA VAL A 425 26.31 -38.69 16.26
C VAL A 425 25.15 -38.64 17.26
N GLN A 426 24.86 -39.77 17.91
CA GLN A 426 23.85 -39.85 18.96
C GLN A 426 24.17 -38.91 20.13
N SER A 427 25.44 -38.77 20.52
CA SER A 427 25.86 -37.87 21.60
C SER A 427 25.62 -36.39 21.28
N ILE A 428 25.72 -35.99 20.01
CA ILE A 428 25.45 -34.62 19.52
C ILE A 428 23.95 -34.35 19.52
N LEU A 429 23.18 -35.31 19.00
CA LEU A 429 21.72 -35.24 18.92
C LEU A 429 21.02 -35.37 20.27
N ARG A 430 21.72 -35.87 21.28
CA ARG A 430 21.24 -35.93 22.66
C ARG A 430 21.14 -34.51 23.20
N HIS A 431 20.00 -33.90 22.96
CA HIS A 431 19.68 -32.57 23.43
C HIS A 431 19.85 -32.48 24.96
N ARG A 432 20.73 -31.59 25.43
CA ARG A 432 20.92 -31.28 26.85
C ARG A 432 20.85 -29.78 27.05
N SER A 433 20.18 -29.35 28.12
CA SER A 433 20.23 -27.96 28.60
C SER A 433 21.68 -27.47 28.72
N SER A 434 22.59 -28.36 29.13
CA SER A 434 24.02 -28.08 29.17
C SER A 434 24.60 -27.70 27.81
N LEU A 435 24.17 -28.32 26.70
CA LEU A 435 24.71 -28.06 25.36
C LEU A 435 24.20 -26.72 24.79
N LYS A 436 22.93 -26.36 25.04
CA LYS A 436 22.40 -25.01 24.75
C LYS A 436 23.16 -23.94 25.51
N THR A 437 23.24 -24.08 26.84
CA THR A 437 23.98 -23.14 27.70
C THR A 437 25.42 -23.01 27.23
N TYR A 438 26.03 -24.14 26.87
CA TYR A 438 27.40 -24.19 26.41
C TYR A 438 27.64 -23.47 25.07
N ILE A 439 26.77 -23.69 24.08
CA ILE A 439 26.82 -22.97 22.79
C ILE A 439 26.67 -21.46 23.04
N ASN A 440 25.70 -21.07 23.86
CA ASN A 440 25.45 -19.67 24.18
C ASN A 440 26.58 -19.01 24.98
N THR A 441 27.27 -19.76 25.84
CA THR A 441 28.47 -19.30 26.54
C THR A 441 29.66 -19.14 25.59
N GLY A 442 29.83 -20.05 24.62
CA GLY A 442 30.84 -19.90 23.56
C GLY A 442 30.60 -18.62 22.75
N PHE A 443 29.36 -18.38 22.33
CA PHE A 443 28.91 -17.16 21.66
C PHE A 443 28.78 -15.94 22.59
N ALA A 444 29.23 -15.97 23.85
CA ALA A 444 29.17 -14.80 24.73
C ALA A 444 29.96 -13.61 24.16
N SER A 445 31.02 -13.85 23.39
CA SER A 445 31.76 -12.81 22.66
C SER A 445 30.93 -12.17 21.53
N ALA A 446 29.92 -12.86 20.99
CA ALA A 446 28.97 -12.30 20.04
C ALA A 446 28.04 -11.26 20.67
N ARG A 447 28.06 -11.07 22.01
CA ARG A 447 27.48 -9.90 22.70
C ARG A 447 28.09 -8.57 22.27
N LYS A 448 29.26 -8.60 21.63
CA LYS A 448 29.90 -7.43 21.02
C LYS A 448 29.28 -7.04 19.66
N LEU A 449 28.44 -7.89 19.08
CA LEU A 449 27.70 -7.59 17.84
C LEU A 449 26.49 -6.71 18.13
N SER A 450 26.05 -5.96 17.13
CA SER A 450 24.93 -5.00 17.23
C SER A 450 23.61 -5.66 17.68
N ASN A 451 23.40 -6.95 17.39
CA ASN A 451 22.21 -7.68 17.79
C ASN A 451 22.53 -9.12 18.25
N PRO A 452 22.97 -9.29 19.51
CA PRO A 452 23.54 -10.55 19.97
C PRO A 452 22.50 -11.66 20.15
N GLU A 453 21.26 -11.30 20.44
CA GLU A 453 20.17 -12.25 20.65
C GLU A 453 19.81 -13.04 19.39
N HIS A 454 20.15 -12.54 18.20
CA HIS A 454 19.90 -13.24 16.93
C HIS A 454 20.86 -14.41 16.69
N TYR A 455 22.04 -14.37 17.30
CA TYR A 455 23.08 -15.41 17.15
C TYR A 455 22.97 -16.51 18.22
N MET A 456 22.17 -16.31 19.25
CA MET A 456 22.02 -17.25 20.37
C MET A 456 21.00 -18.35 20.08
N VAL A 457 21.25 -19.56 20.59
CA VAL A 457 20.29 -20.66 20.52
C VAL A 457 19.12 -20.38 21.47
N ARG A 458 17.92 -20.39 20.92
CA ARG A 458 16.66 -20.20 21.65
C ARG A 458 15.96 -21.53 21.86
N PHE A 459 15.13 -21.61 22.90
CA PHE A 459 14.20 -22.71 23.10
C PHE A 459 12.82 -22.11 23.29
N ALA A 460 11.90 -22.38 22.37
CA ALA A 460 10.51 -21.98 22.46
C ALA A 460 9.76 -22.99 23.33
N PRO A 461 9.27 -22.61 24.53
CA PRO A 461 8.59 -23.55 25.43
C PRO A 461 7.29 -24.13 24.84
N ASP A 462 6.56 -23.30 24.08
CA ASP A 462 5.25 -23.65 23.54
C ASP A 462 5.34 -24.73 22.46
N THR A 463 6.29 -24.58 21.55
CA THR A 463 6.53 -25.53 20.44
C THR A 463 7.61 -26.56 20.76
N LYS A 464 8.24 -26.48 21.94
CA LYS A 464 9.40 -27.28 22.37
C LYS A 464 10.48 -27.36 21.29
N THR A 465 10.79 -26.23 20.66
CA THR A 465 11.67 -26.15 19.48
C THR A 465 12.93 -25.35 19.78
N TYR A 466 14.07 -25.83 19.28
CA TYR A 466 15.36 -25.14 19.32
C TYR A 466 15.63 -24.46 17.99
N SER A 467 16.01 -23.18 18.01
CA SER A 467 16.25 -22.39 16.79
C SER A 467 17.36 -21.36 16.99
N VAL A 468 17.84 -20.82 15.87
CA VAL A 468 18.71 -19.64 15.81
C VAL A 468 18.13 -18.72 14.75
N SER A 469 17.93 -17.44 15.08
CA SER A 469 17.23 -16.47 14.22
C SER A 469 18.13 -15.72 13.24
N THR A 470 19.43 -16.05 13.21
CA THR A 470 20.38 -15.46 12.28
C THR A 470 20.34 -16.17 10.92
N SER A 471 20.52 -15.41 9.85
CA SER A 471 20.67 -15.97 8.50
C SER A 471 22.08 -16.56 8.31
N PRO A 472 22.23 -17.71 7.61
CA PRO A 472 23.52 -18.21 7.15
C PRO A 472 24.29 -17.21 6.28
N SER A 473 23.61 -16.28 5.61
CA SER A 473 24.22 -15.24 4.78
C SER A 473 25.02 -14.20 5.57
N LEU A 474 24.93 -14.20 6.90
CA LEU A 474 25.71 -13.35 7.80
C LEU A 474 27.04 -13.99 8.23
N PHE A 475 27.36 -15.17 7.71
CA PHE A 475 28.60 -15.88 7.99
C PHE A 475 29.45 -15.96 6.73
N THR A 476 30.77 -15.94 6.91
CA THR A 476 31.73 -16.27 5.84
C THR A 476 32.58 -17.47 6.19
N VAL A 477 33.21 -18.08 5.18
CA VAL A 477 34.18 -19.17 5.33
C VAL A 477 35.54 -18.70 4.82
N THR A 478 36.57 -18.90 5.64
CA THR A 478 37.97 -18.61 5.31
C THR A 478 38.72 -19.94 5.16
N SER A 479 39.30 -20.17 3.98
CA SER A 479 40.26 -21.27 3.78
C SER A 479 41.68 -20.76 4.00
N GLU A 480 42.58 -21.62 4.47
CA GLU A 480 43.99 -21.24 4.69
C GLU A 480 44.59 -20.69 3.38
N GLY A 481 44.82 -19.38 3.34
CA GLY A 481 45.44 -18.67 2.20
C GLY A 481 44.51 -18.10 1.11
N SER A 482 43.18 -18.12 1.27
CA SER A 482 42.23 -17.59 0.26
C SER A 482 41.33 -16.46 0.76
N SER A 483 40.69 -15.74 -0.17
CA SER A 483 39.65 -14.75 0.12
C SER A 483 38.46 -15.39 0.87
N SER A 484 37.90 -14.65 1.83
CA SER A 484 36.68 -15.04 2.55
C SER A 484 35.49 -15.09 1.59
N VAL A 485 34.67 -16.15 1.65
CA VAL A 485 33.46 -16.31 0.83
C VAL A 485 32.22 -16.43 1.71
N PRO A 486 31.03 -15.96 1.29
CA PRO A 486 29.80 -16.19 2.04
C PRO A 486 29.60 -17.68 2.37
N LEU A 487 29.12 -18.00 3.57
CA LEU A 487 28.90 -19.37 4.01
C LEU A 487 27.97 -20.09 3.03
N THR A 488 26.89 -19.45 2.58
CA THR A 488 25.94 -19.97 1.59
C THR A 488 26.59 -20.43 0.28
N ASP A 489 27.71 -19.80 -0.09
CA ASP A 489 28.43 -20.10 -1.33
C ASP A 489 29.59 -21.08 -1.13
N SER A 490 29.95 -21.35 0.13
CA SER A 490 31.08 -22.20 0.47
C SER A 490 30.83 -23.67 0.09
N PRO A 491 31.87 -24.42 -0.33
CA PRO A 491 31.78 -25.86 -0.51
C PRO A 491 31.28 -26.57 0.75
N LEU A 492 31.68 -26.08 1.93
CA LEU A 492 31.27 -26.60 3.23
C LEU A 492 29.74 -26.59 3.40
N TRP A 493 29.09 -25.49 3.01
CA TRP A 493 27.64 -25.34 3.10
C TRP A 493 26.90 -26.01 1.94
N LYS A 494 27.49 -26.00 0.74
CA LYS A 494 26.93 -26.67 -0.44
C LYS A 494 26.93 -28.19 -0.29
N THR A 495 27.98 -28.80 0.25
CA THR A 495 27.99 -30.25 0.57
C THR A 495 26.95 -30.60 1.62
N PHE A 496 26.72 -29.69 2.57
CA PHE A 496 25.67 -29.81 3.58
C PHE A 496 24.26 -29.79 2.95
N ILE A 497 23.90 -28.78 2.15
CA ILE A 497 22.57 -28.65 1.50
C ILE A 497 22.37 -29.60 0.31
N LEU A 498 23.40 -29.95 -0.46
CA LEU A 498 23.26 -30.87 -1.61
C LEU A 498 23.07 -32.33 -1.16
N SER A 499 23.43 -32.66 0.08
CA SER A 499 23.11 -33.96 0.68
C SER A 499 21.65 -34.10 1.12
N THR A 500 20.87 -33.01 1.11
CA THR A 500 19.45 -32.97 1.52
C THR A 500 18.46 -32.96 0.36
N HIS A 501 18.90 -32.66 -0.87
CA HIS A 501 18.04 -32.66 -2.07
C HIS A 501 18.82 -33.18 -3.31
N PRO A 502 18.63 -34.44 -3.74
CA PRO A 502 19.08 -34.80 -5.09
C PRO A 502 18.29 -33.95 -6.11
N PRO A 503 18.90 -33.53 -7.23
CA PRO A 503 18.17 -32.81 -8.27
C PRO A 503 17.01 -33.68 -8.74
N ILE A 504 15.81 -33.09 -8.75
CA ILE A 504 14.62 -33.70 -9.36
C ILE A 504 14.99 -34.01 -10.83
N PRO A 505 14.79 -35.25 -11.32
CA PRO A 505 15.08 -35.55 -12.71
C PRO A 505 14.24 -34.62 -13.58
N LYS A 506 14.89 -33.84 -14.44
CA LYS A 506 14.20 -33.04 -15.45
C LYS A 506 13.36 -34.00 -16.30
N ILE A 507 12.04 -33.97 -16.13
CA ILE A 507 11.11 -34.58 -17.07
C ILE A 507 11.40 -33.92 -18.41
N LYS A 508 11.96 -34.69 -19.35
CA LYS A 508 12.02 -34.27 -20.76
C LYS A 508 10.57 -34.14 -21.22
N ASN A 509 10.08 -32.90 -21.30
CA ASN A 509 8.90 -32.60 -22.10
C ASN A 509 9.24 -32.94 -23.55
N ASN A 510 8.89 -34.15 -23.95
CA ASN A 510 8.76 -34.47 -25.36
C ASN A 510 7.61 -33.65 -25.90
N GLN A 511 7.95 -32.64 -26.69
CA GLN A 511 7.10 -32.14 -27.75
C GLN A 511 6.55 -33.33 -28.53
N LYS A 512 5.23 -33.45 -28.57
CA LYS A 512 4.54 -33.93 -29.76
C LYS A 512 3.53 -32.88 -30.15
N LEU A 513 3.86 -32.13 -31.20
CA LEU A 513 2.88 -31.60 -32.12
C LEU A 513 2.01 -32.77 -32.59
N PHE A 514 0.69 -32.60 -32.47
CA PHE A 514 -0.27 -32.78 -33.55
C PHE A 514 -1.46 -31.86 -33.30
#